data_AF-A0A4R1HHA3-F1
#
_entry.id   AF-A0A4R1HHA3-F1
#
_cell.length_a   1.000
_cell.length_b   1.000
_cell.length_c   1.000
_cell.angle_alpha   90.00
_cell.angle_beta   90.00
_cell.angle_gamma   90.00
#
_symmetry.space_group_name_H-M   'P 1'
#
loop_
_entity.id
_entity.type
_entity.pdbx_description
1 polymer ?
#
loop_
_entity_poly.entity_id
_entity_poly.type
_entity_poly.pdbx_seq_one_letter_code
_entity_poly.pdbx_strand_id
1 'polypeptide(L)'
;MPPRPFDLPSLQKHAGKWGWSAKKVLDVAQALYERHKLITYPQAETRYLPENLVPSAGNLLDALRGIGELAPQLPAVPVIRKGKSGLWSDAGIAGASHHALMPNVNAPNMSAAVAALDHDERTLFDAIARAFIAAISPDHEFDETTLSFAVEVPAAPGSVDVVRFQARGRVVTRPGWKAVLEDEENREDEEQGDDAVLPAFANGDTVSCTSVRARPRQTTSPKRYTEGDLIDAMHNAWRFVKDEAERERLKEAKGIGTPATRDSILEGLKRQGMLVLEKKNLVPTDLALWLYKLLCESAPELVDPGATARMEARLDDVLAGSADADTVIGEIADRAGGLVARLSEVAPATSPTFKRPPSAAMLAAARNKAKREGTRLPRGAADDAEICRTFLGPRRLASAGPSEKQFAYAQKLSQETGMDLPEAARLDAAALSKWIDAARSAGGKDLASPKQREWIAKLVGEGAKPPRGYPDRIGASDARAFLDKAFGKKAARR
;
A
#
# COMPACT_ATOMS: atom_id res chain seq x y z
N MET A 1 -18.79 19.60 8.76
CA MET A 1 -17.59 19.24 9.53
C MET A 1 -16.53 18.64 8.61
N PRO A 2 -15.23 18.82 8.90
CA PRO A 2 -14.15 18.26 8.10
C PRO A 2 -14.07 16.73 8.19
N PRO A 3 -13.50 16.06 7.16
CA PRO A 3 -13.16 14.66 7.24
C PRO A 3 -12.02 14.44 8.26
N ARG A 4 -11.94 13.23 8.80
CA ARG A 4 -10.83 12.84 9.67
C ARG A 4 -9.55 12.56 8.86
N PRO A 5 -8.36 12.63 9.47
CA PRO A 5 -7.12 12.17 8.85
C PRO A 5 -7.17 10.68 8.48
N PHE A 6 -6.13 10.22 7.79
CA PHE A 6 -6.07 8.85 7.30
C PHE A 6 -5.74 7.84 8.41
N ASP A 7 -6.31 6.66 8.28
CA ASP A 7 -5.69 5.39 8.71
C ASP A 7 -5.00 4.76 7.49
N LEU A 8 -4.28 3.64 7.65
CA LEU A 8 -3.61 3.00 6.52
C LEU A 8 -4.59 2.60 5.38
N PRO A 9 -5.74 1.95 5.64
CA PRO A 9 -6.69 1.59 4.59
C PRO A 9 -7.22 2.78 3.80
N SER A 10 -7.59 3.88 4.47
CA SER A 10 -8.10 5.08 3.78
C SER A 10 -7.01 5.82 3.01
N LEU A 11 -5.76 5.80 3.49
CA LEU A 11 -4.61 6.31 2.72
C LEU A 11 -4.37 5.47 1.46
N GLN A 12 -4.41 4.15 1.57
CA GLN A 12 -4.26 3.23 0.44
C GLN A 12 -5.40 3.40 -0.59
N LYS A 13 -6.63 3.61 -0.13
CA LYS A 13 -7.77 3.97 -0.99
C LYS A 13 -7.53 5.29 -1.72
N HIS A 14 -7.12 6.32 -1.01
CA HIS A 14 -6.83 7.64 -1.59
C HIS A 14 -5.74 7.54 -2.66
N ALA A 15 -4.61 6.90 -2.35
CA ALA A 15 -3.50 6.70 -3.28
C ALA A 15 -3.82 5.75 -4.45
N GLY A 16 -4.89 4.94 -4.33
CA GLY A 16 -5.44 4.16 -5.44
C GLY A 16 -5.87 5.03 -6.64
N LYS A 17 -6.24 6.31 -6.39
CA LYS A 17 -6.51 7.29 -7.46
C LYS A 17 -5.28 7.53 -8.33
N TRP A 18 -4.08 7.51 -7.74
CA TRP A 18 -2.79 7.64 -8.41
C TRP A 18 -2.30 6.33 -9.04
N GLY A 19 -3.09 5.26 -8.96
CA GLY A 19 -2.73 3.92 -9.46
C GLY A 19 -1.64 3.23 -8.63
N TRP A 20 -1.40 3.66 -7.39
CA TRP A 20 -0.43 3.02 -6.52
C TRP A 20 -0.98 1.72 -5.96
N SER A 21 -0.10 0.72 -5.84
CA SER A 21 -0.43 -0.51 -5.11
C SER A 21 -0.47 -0.26 -3.61
N ALA A 22 -1.23 -1.08 -2.89
CA ALA A 22 -1.28 -1.01 -1.42
C ALA A 22 0.11 -1.11 -0.78
N LYS A 23 0.96 -1.98 -1.34
CA LYS A 23 2.34 -2.17 -0.91
C LYS A 23 3.19 -0.91 -1.15
N LYS A 24 3.08 -0.27 -2.33
CA LYS A 24 3.83 0.96 -2.63
C LYS A 24 3.50 2.04 -1.59
N VAL A 25 2.22 2.23 -1.27
CA VAL A 25 1.77 3.20 -0.26
C VAL A 25 2.43 2.93 1.09
N LEU A 26 2.41 1.68 1.56
CA LEU A 26 3.02 1.31 2.83
C LEU A 26 4.54 1.52 2.82
N ASP A 27 5.24 1.11 1.75
CA ASP A 27 6.68 1.28 1.63
C ASP A 27 7.10 2.77 1.66
N VAL A 28 6.36 3.64 0.95
CA VAL A 28 6.60 5.10 0.96
C VAL A 28 6.26 5.70 2.33
N ALA A 29 5.15 5.31 2.95
CA ALA A 29 4.79 5.75 4.29
C ALA A 29 5.83 5.31 5.34
N GLN A 30 6.35 4.09 5.22
CA GLN A 30 7.41 3.59 6.10
C GLN A 30 8.70 4.40 5.93
N ALA A 31 9.06 4.79 4.71
CA ALA A 31 10.20 5.67 4.47
C ALA A 31 9.99 7.06 5.11
N LEU A 32 8.80 7.66 4.95
CA LEU A 32 8.44 8.93 5.61
C LEU A 32 8.53 8.83 7.15
N TYR A 33 8.12 7.70 7.73
CA TYR A 33 8.15 7.46 9.18
C TYR A 33 9.56 7.13 9.71
N GLU A 34 10.27 6.19 9.11
CA GLU A 34 11.54 5.67 9.64
C GLU A 34 12.74 6.49 9.22
N ARG A 35 12.85 6.80 7.93
CA ARG A 35 14.00 7.49 7.34
C ARG A 35 13.90 8.98 7.59
N HIS A 36 12.75 9.57 7.29
CA HIS A 36 12.57 11.02 7.31
C HIS A 36 11.95 11.56 8.60
N LYS A 37 11.31 10.70 9.41
CA LYS A 37 10.64 11.07 10.67
C LYS A 37 9.55 12.13 10.49
N LEU A 38 8.95 12.22 9.30
CA LEU A 38 8.01 13.28 8.90
C LEU A 38 6.55 13.01 9.23
N ILE A 39 6.16 11.73 9.37
CA ILE A 39 4.79 11.33 9.71
C ILE A 39 4.79 10.45 10.96
N THR A 40 3.62 10.25 11.55
CA THR A 40 3.39 9.28 12.62
C THR A 40 3.33 7.84 12.07
N TYR A 41 3.24 6.86 12.98
CA TYR A 41 3.32 5.44 12.62
C TYR A 41 2.33 5.04 11.50
N PRO A 42 2.80 4.46 10.38
CA PRO A 42 2.02 4.37 9.15
C PRO A 42 1.00 3.23 9.12
N GLN A 43 1.09 2.25 10.01
CA GLN A 43 0.09 1.17 10.10
C GLN A 43 -1.00 1.50 11.13
N ALA A 44 -1.46 2.75 11.12
CA ALA A 44 -2.56 3.21 11.95
C ALA A 44 -3.89 2.54 11.53
N GLU A 45 -4.71 2.19 12.52
CA GLU A 45 -6.00 1.49 12.31
C GLU A 45 -7.21 2.30 12.77
N THR A 46 -6.99 3.57 13.13
CA THR A 46 -8.02 4.49 13.59
C THR A 46 -7.79 5.86 12.96
N ARG A 47 -8.87 6.64 12.88
CA ARG A 47 -8.87 7.99 12.30
C ARG A 47 -9.00 9.09 13.35
N TYR A 48 -8.80 8.76 14.63
CA TYR A 48 -8.79 9.70 15.75
C TYR A 48 -7.36 10.05 16.20
N LEU A 49 -7.21 11.21 16.83
CA LEU A 49 -6.00 11.64 17.53
C LEU A 49 -6.25 11.65 19.05
N PRO A 50 -5.24 11.39 19.88
CA PRO A 50 -5.41 11.38 21.33
C PRO A 50 -5.55 12.82 21.86
N GLU A 51 -6.30 12.98 22.93
CA GLU A 51 -6.60 14.32 23.47
C GLU A 51 -5.37 15.01 24.06
N ASN A 52 -4.38 14.25 24.51
CA ASN A 52 -3.12 14.78 25.03
C ASN A 52 -2.25 15.46 23.95
N LEU A 53 -2.51 15.24 22.66
CA LEU A 53 -1.81 15.91 21.56
C LEU A 53 -2.47 17.24 21.12
N VAL A 54 -3.60 17.62 21.72
CA VAL A 54 -4.25 18.92 21.44
C VAL A 54 -3.28 20.11 21.57
N PRO A 55 -2.45 20.23 22.63
CA PRO A 55 -1.51 21.35 22.77
C PRO A 55 -0.48 21.43 21.64
N SER A 56 -0.19 20.30 20.97
CA SER A 56 0.78 20.22 19.88
C SER A 56 0.24 20.73 18.54
N ALA A 57 -1.08 20.96 18.41
CA ALA A 57 -1.70 21.36 17.14
C ALA A 57 -1.17 22.70 16.61
N GLY A 58 -0.95 23.68 17.50
CA GLY A 58 -0.37 24.98 17.13
C GLY A 58 1.07 24.85 16.62
N ASN A 59 1.91 24.10 17.33
CA ASN A 59 3.30 23.87 16.94
C ASN A 59 3.39 23.15 15.58
N LEU A 60 2.49 22.19 15.32
CA LEU A 60 2.44 21.48 14.06
C LEU A 60 2.00 22.40 12.91
N LEU A 61 1.02 23.28 13.17
CA LEU A 61 0.60 24.30 12.22
C LEU A 61 1.76 25.24 11.85
N ASP A 62 2.53 25.70 12.85
CA ASP A 62 3.69 26.55 12.61
C ASP A 62 4.80 25.83 11.84
N ALA A 63 5.06 24.54 12.12
CA ALA A 63 6.01 23.74 11.38
C ALA A 63 5.61 23.58 9.89
N LEU A 64 4.32 23.36 9.63
CA LEU A 64 3.78 23.26 8.27
C LEU A 64 3.79 24.59 7.51
N ARG A 65 3.75 25.73 8.22
CA ARG A 65 3.83 27.07 7.60
C ARG A 65 5.14 27.29 6.86
N GLY A 66 6.21 26.59 7.24
CA GLY A 66 7.49 26.61 6.55
C GLY A 66 7.50 25.89 5.20
N ILE A 67 6.40 25.22 4.81
CA ILE A 67 6.29 24.46 3.55
C ILE A 67 5.45 25.29 2.57
N GLY A 68 6.10 25.84 1.55
CA GLY A 68 5.51 26.88 0.69
C GLY A 68 4.17 26.52 0.03
N GLU A 69 3.98 25.26 -0.40
CA GLU A 69 2.73 24.82 -1.03
C GLU A 69 1.58 24.58 -0.04
N LEU A 70 1.89 24.31 1.23
CA LEU A 70 0.89 24.07 2.28
C LEU A 70 0.51 25.36 3.02
N ALA A 71 1.43 26.32 3.10
CA ALA A 71 1.25 27.57 3.85
C ALA A 71 -0.04 28.34 3.51
N PRO A 72 -0.47 28.48 2.24
CA PRO A 72 -1.71 29.17 1.88
C PRO A 72 -2.99 28.46 2.37
N GLN A 73 -2.89 27.16 2.64
CA GLN A 73 -4.02 26.31 3.04
C GLN A 73 -4.22 26.23 4.55
N LEU A 74 -3.31 26.82 5.32
CA LEU A 74 -3.34 26.72 6.77
C LEU A 74 -4.41 27.64 7.38
N PRO A 75 -5.24 27.13 8.32
CA PRO A 75 -6.09 28.02 9.09
C PRO A 75 -5.23 28.94 9.97
N ALA A 76 -5.76 30.13 10.31
CA ALA A 76 -5.06 31.06 11.19
C ALA A 76 -4.85 30.47 12.60
N VAL A 77 -5.83 29.72 13.10
CA VAL A 77 -5.82 29.03 14.40
C VAL A 77 -6.44 27.64 14.21
N PRO A 78 -5.88 26.58 14.82
CA PRO A 78 -6.48 25.25 14.74
C PRO A 78 -7.83 25.20 15.45
N VAL A 79 -8.85 24.64 14.80
CA VAL A 79 -10.17 24.40 15.39
C VAL A 79 -10.18 23.04 16.10
N ILE A 80 -10.20 23.07 17.42
CA ILE A 80 -10.15 21.86 18.25
C ILE A 80 -11.55 21.27 18.44
N ARG A 81 -11.74 20.01 18.06
CA ARG A 81 -13.01 19.27 18.11
C ARG A 81 -12.84 17.97 18.89
N LYS A 82 -13.29 17.94 20.15
CA LYS A 82 -13.14 16.77 21.04
C LYS A 82 -14.35 15.82 21.01
N GLY A 83 -14.16 14.60 21.50
CA GLY A 83 -15.22 13.62 21.73
C GLY A 83 -15.59 12.80 20.50
N LYS A 84 -16.69 12.04 20.57
CA LYS A 84 -17.09 11.01 19.59
C LYS A 84 -17.21 11.52 18.15
N SER A 85 -17.73 12.74 17.97
CA SER A 85 -17.85 13.39 16.65
C SER A 85 -16.60 14.20 16.27
N GLY A 86 -15.67 14.38 17.20
CA GLY A 86 -14.44 15.15 17.03
C GLY A 86 -13.29 14.35 16.40
N LEU A 87 -12.19 15.07 16.15
CA LEU A 87 -10.90 14.49 15.75
C LEU A 87 -10.14 13.97 16.98
N TRP A 88 -10.16 14.72 18.07
CA TRP A 88 -9.42 14.40 19.29
C TRP A 88 -10.31 13.60 20.24
N SER A 89 -10.05 12.31 20.40
CA SER A 89 -10.87 11.43 21.23
C SER A 89 -10.09 10.21 21.71
N ASP A 90 -9.84 10.14 23.02
CA ASP A 90 -9.23 8.96 23.64
C ASP A 90 -10.16 7.74 23.52
N ALA A 91 -11.48 7.95 23.66
CA ALA A 91 -12.48 6.92 23.42
C ALA A 91 -12.47 6.40 21.97
N GLY A 92 -12.17 7.26 20.99
CA GLY A 92 -12.03 6.87 19.58
C GLY A 92 -10.76 6.06 19.28
N ILE A 93 -9.79 6.04 20.20
CA ILE A 93 -8.53 5.30 20.08
C ILE A 93 -8.53 4.06 20.98
N ALA A 94 -9.52 3.91 21.86
CA ALA A 94 -9.64 2.75 22.73
C ALA A 94 -9.56 1.44 21.91
N GLY A 95 -8.66 0.54 22.32
CA GLY A 95 -8.40 -0.73 21.61
C GLY A 95 -7.51 -0.61 20.36
N ALA A 96 -7.00 0.57 20.01
CA ALA A 96 -6.01 0.75 18.96
C ALA A 96 -4.64 1.13 19.57
N SER A 97 -3.58 0.49 19.09
CA SER A 97 -2.20 0.79 19.54
C SER A 97 -1.65 2.10 18.97
N HIS A 98 -2.25 2.59 17.88
CA HIS A 98 -1.77 3.75 17.14
C HIS A 98 -2.95 4.66 16.80
N HIS A 99 -2.70 5.96 16.77
CA HIS A 99 -3.64 6.99 16.36
C HIS A 99 -3.52 7.27 14.85
N ALA A 100 -4.39 8.12 14.32
CA ALA A 100 -4.41 8.49 12.90
C ALA A 100 -3.06 9.02 12.38
N LEU A 101 -2.86 8.85 11.07
CA LEU A 101 -1.72 9.42 10.34
C LEU A 101 -1.80 10.95 10.33
N MET A 102 -0.71 11.56 10.76
CA MET A 102 -0.51 13.01 10.69
C MET A 102 0.98 13.33 10.54
N PRO A 103 1.34 14.56 10.12
CA PRO A 103 2.71 15.02 10.20
C PRO A 103 3.24 14.95 11.64
N ASN A 104 4.51 14.58 11.80
CA ASN A 104 5.13 14.40 13.10
C ASN A 104 5.57 15.75 13.68
N VAL A 105 4.95 16.17 14.79
CA VAL A 105 5.30 17.43 15.48
C VAL A 105 6.76 17.49 15.94
N ASN A 106 7.39 16.34 16.16
CA ASN A 106 8.79 16.27 16.57
C ASN A 106 9.77 16.14 15.40
N ALA A 107 9.30 16.32 14.15
CA ALA A 107 10.18 16.23 12.98
C ALA A 107 11.23 17.36 12.99
N PRO A 108 12.54 17.03 12.98
CA PRO A 108 13.58 18.05 12.98
C PRO A 108 13.61 18.76 11.63
N ASN A 109 13.47 20.09 11.65
CA ASN A 109 13.51 20.94 10.45
C ASN A 109 12.62 20.40 9.30
N MET A 110 11.32 20.25 9.59
CA MET A 110 10.33 19.65 8.69
C MET A 110 10.37 20.23 7.27
N SER A 111 10.46 21.56 7.12
CA SER A 111 10.51 22.21 5.81
C SER A 111 11.69 21.73 4.95
N ALA A 112 12.90 21.68 5.52
CA ALA A 112 14.08 21.21 4.80
C ALA A 112 13.99 19.71 4.46
N ALA A 113 13.45 18.89 5.38
CA ALA A 113 13.26 17.46 5.15
C ALA A 113 12.24 17.20 4.03
N VAL A 114 11.13 17.95 3.99
CA VAL A 114 10.10 17.85 2.94
C VAL A 114 10.65 18.29 1.58
N ALA A 115 11.52 19.30 1.54
CA ALA A 115 12.17 19.74 0.31
C ALA A 115 13.15 18.72 -0.29
N ALA A 116 13.62 17.76 0.52
CA ALA A 116 14.55 16.71 0.10
C ALA A 116 13.87 15.39 -0.31
N LEU A 117 12.55 15.30 -0.17
CA LEU A 117 11.78 14.12 -0.55
C LEU A 117 11.80 13.88 -2.06
N ASP A 118 11.74 12.62 -2.46
CA ASP A 118 11.45 12.28 -3.85
C ASP A 118 9.98 12.56 -4.20
N HIS A 119 9.61 12.39 -5.47
CA HIS A 119 8.27 12.72 -5.95
C HIS A 119 7.17 11.90 -5.25
N ASP A 120 7.37 10.59 -5.07
CA ASP A 120 6.36 9.73 -4.44
C ASP A 120 6.25 10.09 -2.95
N GLU A 121 7.37 10.23 -2.25
CA GLU A 121 7.38 10.63 -0.85
C GLU A 121 6.72 11.99 -0.62
N ARG A 122 7.02 12.97 -1.49
CA ARG A 122 6.40 14.29 -1.42
C ARG A 122 4.90 14.20 -1.64
N THR A 123 4.45 13.47 -2.67
CA THR A 123 3.03 13.28 -2.98
C THR A 123 2.27 12.69 -1.79
N LEU A 124 2.82 11.64 -1.16
CA LEU A 124 2.16 11.00 -0.03
C LEU A 124 2.17 11.88 1.23
N PHE A 125 3.28 12.58 1.49
CA PHE A 125 3.37 13.52 2.60
C PHE A 125 2.35 14.66 2.45
N ASP A 126 2.23 15.25 1.26
CA ASP A 126 1.29 16.33 0.97
C ASP A 126 -0.16 15.89 1.25
N ALA A 127 -0.54 14.68 0.82
CA ALA A 127 -1.88 14.15 1.09
C ALA A 127 -2.14 14.00 2.60
N ILE A 128 -1.20 13.44 3.35
CA ILE A 128 -1.31 13.27 4.81
C ILE A 128 -1.39 14.65 5.50
N ALA A 129 -0.55 15.59 5.09
CA ALA A 129 -0.54 16.94 5.65
C ALA A 129 -1.84 17.70 5.36
N ARG A 130 -2.34 17.66 4.11
CA ARG A 130 -3.61 18.30 3.73
C ARG A 130 -4.81 17.70 4.46
N ALA A 131 -4.85 16.38 4.64
CA ALA A 131 -5.89 15.73 5.43
C ALA A 131 -5.87 16.18 6.90
N PHE A 132 -4.68 16.34 7.50
CA PHE A 132 -4.54 16.90 8.84
C PHE A 132 -4.97 18.38 8.90
N ILE A 133 -4.51 19.21 7.96
CA ILE A 133 -4.85 20.64 7.86
C ILE A 133 -6.37 20.83 7.73
N ALA A 134 -7.02 20.05 6.86
CA ALA A 134 -8.47 20.05 6.71
C ALA A 134 -9.18 19.69 8.02
N ALA A 135 -8.72 18.67 8.73
CA ALA A 135 -9.31 18.21 9.99
C ALA A 135 -9.26 19.26 11.12
N ILE A 136 -8.26 20.15 11.09
CA ILE A 136 -8.11 21.27 12.04
C ILE A 136 -8.63 22.61 11.50
N SER A 137 -9.22 22.64 10.30
CA SER A 137 -9.74 23.85 9.67
C SER A 137 -11.18 24.17 10.10
N PRO A 138 -11.68 25.41 9.86
CA PRO A 138 -13.08 25.76 10.04
C PRO A 138 -14.04 24.88 9.23
N ASP A 139 -15.30 24.81 9.69
CA ASP A 139 -16.33 24.11 8.94
C ASP A 139 -16.62 24.80 7.61
N HIS A 140 -16.88 23.98 6.59
CA HIS A 140 -17.52 24.38 5.34
C HIS A 140 -18.98 24.72 5.63
N GLU A 141 -19.38 25.96 5.35
CA GLU A 141 -20.72 26.50 5.57
C GLU A 141 -21.33 26.91 4.24
N PHE A 142 -22.61 26.62 4.07
CA PHE A 142 -23.40 26.97 2.89
C PHE A 142 -24.85 27.22 3.30
N ASP A 143 -25.51 28.10 2.56
CA ASP A 143 -26.96 28.30 2.64
C ASP A 143 -27.62 27.38 1.61
N GLU A 144 -28.52 26.51 2.06
CA GLU A 144 -29.33 25.66 1.18
C GLU A 144 -30.73 26.24 1.03
N THR A 145 -31.11 26.56 -0.21
CA THR A 145 -32.47 26.93 -0.57
C THR A 145 -33.19 25.73 -1.18
N THR A 146 -34.33 25.37 -0.60
CA THR A 146 -35.22 24.32 -1.15
C THR A 146 -36.54 24.94 -1.56
N LEU A 147 -36.84 24.90 -2.86
CA LEU A 147 -38.12 25.33 -3.43
C LEU A 147 -38.99 24.10 -3.70
N SER A 148 -40.24 24.15 -3.27
CA SER A 148 -41.22 23.09 -3.50
C SER A 148 -42.42 23.64 -4.28
N PHE A 149 -42.74 23.02 -5.40
CA PHE A 149 -43.81 23.46 -6.30
C PHE A 149 -44.88 22.38 -6.40
N ALA A 150 -46.14 22.78 -6.27
CA ALA A 150 -47.28 21.93 -6.59
C ALA A 150 -47.76 22.31 -7.99
N VAL A 151 -47.73 21.35 -8.90
CA VAL A 151 -48.15 21.54 -10.30
C VAL A 151 -49.35 20.65 -10.55
N GLU A 152 -50.47 21.29 -10.88
CA GLU A 152 -51.66 20.61 -11.38
C GLU A 152 -51.37 20.07 -12.78
N VAL A 153 -51.58 18.76 -12.96
CA VAL A 153 -51.42 18.07 -14.24
C VAL A 153 -52.73 17.39 -14.62
N PRO A 154 -53.10 17.38 -15.90
CA PRO A 154 -54.26 16.61 -16.35
C PRO A 154 -54.06 15.13 -16.04
N ALA A 155 -55.09 14.49 -15.47
CA ALA A 155 -55.12 13.07 -15.19
C ALA A 155 -56.14 12.37 -16.12
N ALA A 156 -57.00 11.49 -15.60
CA ALA A 156 -58.10 10.93 -16.37
C ALA A 156 -59.05 12.04 -16.90
N PRO A 157 -59.85 11.78 -17.95
CA PRO A 157 -60.78 12.77 -18.48
C PRO A 157 -61.68 13.37 -17.39
N GLY A 158 -61.54 14.68 -17.15
CA GLY A 158 -62.30 15.41 -16.12
C GLY A 158 -61.66 15.43 -14.72
N SER A 159 -60.44 14.90 -14.54
CA SER A 159 -59.72 14.97 -13.26
C SER A 159 -58.35 15.65 -13.39
N VAL A 160 -57.90 16.24 -12.28
CA VAL A 160 -56.59 16.89 -12.12
C VAL A 160 -55.84 16.16 -11.02
N ASP A 161 -54.57 15.83 -11.29
CA ASP A 161 -53.63 15.37 -10.28
C ASP A 161 -52.69 16.50 -9.87
N VAL A 162 -52.17 16.46 -8.64
CA VAL A 162 -51.15 17.41 -8.16
C VAL A 162 -49.81 16.69 -8.04
N VAL A 163 -48.86 17.06 -8.90
CA VAL A 163 -47.48 16.57 -8.85
C VAL A 163 -46.61 17.58 -8.11
N ARG A 164 -45.79 17.09 -7.17
CA ARG A 164 -44.85 17.92 -6.42
C ARG A 164 -43.45 17.86 -7.03
N PHE A 165 -42.89 19.02 -7.35
CA PHE A 165 -41.51 19.18 -7.79
C PHE A 165 -40.69 19.85 -6.70
N GLN A 166 -39.39 19.53 -6.65
CA GLN A 166 -38.44 20.17 -5.74
C GLN A 166 -37.22 20.64 -6.53
N ALA A 167 -36.76 21.85 -6.23
CA ALA A 167 -35.46 22.35 -6.64
C ALA A 167 -34.63 22.66 -5.39
N ARG A 168 -33.36 22.31 -5.41
CA ARG A 168 -32.39 22.65 -4.36
C ARG A 168 -31.25 23.44 -4.96
N GLY A 169 -30.74 24.41 -4.21
CA GLY A 169 -29.57 25.18 -4.56
C GLY A 169 -28.78 25.54 -3.33
N ARG A 170 -27.46 25.55 -3.45
CA ARG A 170 -26.53 25.85 -2.37
C ARG A 170 -25.68 27.06 -2.74
N VAL A 171 -25.45 27.93 -1.76
CA VAL A 171 -24.51 29.04 -1.86
C VAL A 171 -23.48 28.88 -0.74
N VAL A 172 -22.22 28.66 -1.11
CA VAL A 172 -21.12 28.55 -0.14
C VAL A 172 -20.91 29.90 0.54
N THR A 173 -21.13 29.95 1.86
CA THR A 173 -20.90 31.15 2.69
C THR A 173 -19.49 31.15 3.28
N ARG A 174 -18.95 29.95 3.57
CA ARG A 174 -17.55 29.77 3.98
C ARG A 174 -16.98 28.48 3.40
N PRO A 175 -15.90 28.53 2.59
CA PRO A 175 -15.29 27.32 2.05
C PRO A 175 -14.79 26.35 3.12
N GLY A 176 -14.17 26.87 4.19
CA GLY A 176 -13.69 26.07 5.31
C GLY A 176 -12.67 25.01 4.87
N TRP A 177 -12.73 23.82 5.47
CA TRP A 177 -11.85 22.69 5.17
C TRP A 177 -11.87 22.24 3.70
N LYS A 178 -12.95 22.49 2.95
CA LYS A 178 -13.02 22.08 1.53
C LYS A 178 -11.93 22.74 0.71
N ALA A 179 -11.61 24.02 0.97
CA ALA A 179 -10.54 24.76 0.26
C ALA A 179 -9.17 24.07 0.30
N VAL A 180 -8.90 23.31 1.37
CA VAL A 180 -7.64 22.57 1.55
C VAL A 180 -7.57 21.34 0.63
N LEU A 181 -8.72 20.75 0.29
CA LEU A 181 -8.87 19.52 -0.47
C LEU A 181 -9.37 19.74 -1.91
N GLU A 182 -9.59 20.98 -2.34
CA GLU A 182 -10.24 21.34 -3.62
C GLU A 182 -9.55 20.77 -4.88
N ASP A 183 -8.28 20.36 -4.81
CA ASP A 183 -7.59 19.65 -5.90
C ASP A 183 -7.98 18.16 -6.04
N GLU A 184 -8.66 17.56 -5.05
CA GLU A 184 -8.89 16.11 -4.93
C GLU A 184 -10.35 15.65 -5.10
N GLU A 185 -11.34 16.52 -4.91
CA GLU A 185 -12.78 16.17 -4.82
C GLU A 185 -13.67 16.82 -5.91
N ASN A 186 -13.30 17.99 -6.46
CA ASN A 186 -14.19 18.79 -7.31
C ASN A 186 -14.50 18.25 -8.72
N ARG A 187 -14.02 17.06 -9.11
CA ARG A 187 -14.33 16.50 -10.43
C ARG A 187 -15.52 15.54 -10.45
N GLU A 188 -16.02 15.07 -9.30
CA GLU A 188 -17.16 14.14 -9.27
C GLU A 188 -18.47 14.79 -8.76
N ASP A 189 -18.41 15.89 -8.00
CA ASP A 189 -19.62 16.54 -7.44
C ASP A 189 -20.27 17.59 -8.38
N GLU A 190 -19.59 18.07 -9.42
CA GLU A 190 -20.14 19.03 -10.40
C GLU A 190 -21.34 18.47 -11.22
N GLU A 191 -21.60 17.15 -11.18
CA GLU A 191 -22.77 16.53 -11.82
C GLU A 191 -24.05 16.57 -10.96
N GLN A 192 -23.95 16.90 -9.67
CA GLN A 192 -25.12 17.16 -8.84
C GLN A 192 -25.48 18.64 -8.99
N GLY A 193 -26.56 18.94 -9.70
CA GLY A 193 -27.06 20.31 -9.94
C GLY A 193 -27.52 21.08 -8.70
N ASP A 194 -27.05 20.71 -7.50
CA ASP A 194 -27.33 21.33 -6.21
C ASP A 194 -26.44 22.56 -5.94
N ASP A 195 -25.34 22.74 -6.68
CA ASP A 195 -24.48 23.95 -6.61
C ASP A 195 -25.04 25.12 -7.44
N ALA A 196 -26.25 24.96 -7.99
CA ALA A 196 -26.94 26.03 -8.70
C ALA A 196 -27.47 27.08 -7.72
N VAL A 197 -27.11 28.34 -7.93
CA VAL A 197 -27.74 29.47 -7.22
C VAL A 197 -29.18 29.59 -7.70
N LEU A 198 -30.13 29.34 -6.80
CA LEU A 198 -31.55 29.55 -7.08
C LEU A 198 -31.91 31.02 -6.92
N PRO A 199 -32.83 31.55 -7.76
CA PRO A 199 -33.33 32.91 -7.58
C PRO A 199 -34.19 33.00 -6.30
N ALA A 200 -34.30 34.22 -5.77
CA ALA A 200 -35.11 34.49 -4.59
C ALA A 200 -36.61 34.30 -4.89
N PHE A 201 -37.31 33.58 -4.00
CA PHE A 201 -38.75 33.36 -4.04
C PHE A 201 -39.35 33.61 -2.65
N ALA A 202 -40.60 34.07 -2.62
CA ALA A 202 -41.44 34.11 -1.43
C ALA A 202 -42.52 33.01 -1.49
N ASN A 203 -43.02 32.61 -0.32
CA ASN A 203 -44.14 31.69 -0.25
C ASN A 203 -45.39 32.33 -0.86
N GLY A 204 -46.00 31.62 -1.81
CA GLY A 204 -47.16 32.10 -2.56
C GLY A 204 -46.81 32.72 -3.91
N ASP A 205 -45.52 32.88 -4.24
CA ASP A 205 -45.11 33.28 -5.57
C ASP A 205 -45.61 32.27 -6.61
N THR A 206 -46.16 32.80 -7.71
CA THR A 206 -46.66 31.98 -8.81
C THR A 206 -45.54 31.73 -9.81
N VAL A 207 -45.34 30.48 -10.19
CA VAL A 207 -44.40 30.09 -11.25
C VAL A 207 -45.15 29.51 -12.44
N SER A 208 -44.62 29.71 -13.65
CA SER A 208 -45.14 29.10 -14.86
C SER A 208 -44.11 28.12 -15.44
N CYS A 209 -44.57 26.93 -15.84
CA CYS A 209 -43.73 25.97 -16.54
C CYS A 209 -43.63 26.39 -18.01
N THR A 210 -42.45 26.82 -18.46
CA THR A 210 -42.22 27.28 -19.84
C THR A 210 -41.88 26.15 -20.81
N SER A 211 -41.25 25.08 -20.32
CA SER A 211 -40.92 23.91 -21.12
C SER A 211 -40.76 22.67 -20.26
N VAL A 212 -41.10 21.52 -20.83
CA VAL A 212 -40.89 20.20 -20.22
C VAL A 212 -39.96 19.40 -21.10
N ARG A 213 -38.93 18.79 -20.52
CA ARG A 213 -37.99 17.93 -21.24
C ARG A 213 -37.81 16.61 -20.49
N ALA A 214 -38.09 15.51 -21.16
CA ALA A 214 -37.71 14.19 -20.68
C ALA A 214 -36.18 14.05 -20.77
N ARG A 215 -35.51 13.80 -19.63
CA ARG A 215 -34.08 13.50 -19.59
C ARG A 215 -33.89 11.99 -19.52
N PRO A 216 -33.50 11.31 -20.61
CA PRO A 216 -33.17 9.89 -20.52
C PRO A 216 -31.98 9.72 -19.59
N ARG A 217 -32.12 8.84 -18.60
CA ARG A 217 -31.02 8.42 -17.71
C ARG A 217 -30.84 6.92 -17.87
N GLN A 218 -29.58 6.50 -17.83
CA GLN A 218 -29.22 5.08 -17.88
C GLN A 218 -28.45 4.74 -16.61
N THR A 219 -28.77 3.60 -16.00
CA THR A 219 -28.01 3.10 -14.85
C THR A 219 -26.62 2.67 -15.32
N THR A 220 -25.62 2.95 -14.48
CA THR A 220 -24.25 2.51 -14.71
C THR A 220 -23.94 1.31 -13.81
N SER A 221 -23.21 0.33 -14.34
CA SER A 221 -22.70 -0.77 -13.52
C SER A 221 -21.77 -0.25 -12.40
N PRO A 222 -21.67 -0.94 -11.26
CA PRO A 222 -20.72 -0.58 -10.21
C PRO A 222 -19.28 -0.45 -10.73
N LYS A 223 -18.54 0.55 -10.24
CA LYS A 223 -17.12 0.72 -10.55
C LYS A 223 -16.35 -0.52 -10.07
N ARG A 224 -15.38 -0.99 -10.86
CA ARG A 224 -14.46 -2.06 -10.42
C ARG A 224 -13.57 -1.55 -9.28
N TYR A 225 -13.12 -2.45 -8.42
CA TYR A 225 -12.19 -2.13 -7.36
C TYR A 225 -10.80 -1.78 -7.90
N THR A 226 -10.18 -0.71 -7.39
CA THR A 226 -8.73 -0.59 -7.34
C THR A 226 -8.16 -1.41 -6.17
N GLU A 227 -6.84 -1.50 -6.02
CA GLU A 227 -6.26 -2.15 -4.83
C GLU A 227 -6.67 -1.47 -3.53
N GLY A 228 -6.67 -0.14 -3.53
CA GLY A 228 -7.09 0.66 -2.38
C GLY A 228 -8.57 0.45 -2.04
N ASP A 229 -9.44 0.35 -3.06
CA ASP A 229 -10.86 0.06 -2.82
C ASP A 229 -11.08 -1.35 -2.26
N LEU A 230 -10.31 -2.34 -2.72
CA LEU A 230 -10.41 -3.70 -2.20
C LEU A 230 -9.90 -3.78 -0.76
N ILE A 231 -8.82 -3.07 -0.41
CA ILE A 231 -8.38 -2.99 1.00
C ILE A 231 -9.43 -2.32 1.88
N ASP A 232 -10.05 -1.23 1.41
CA ASP A 232 -11.16 -0.60 2.13
C ASP A 232 -12.35 -1.55 2.30
N ALA A 233 -12.65 -2.36 1.29
CA ALA A 233 -13.68 -3.40 1.38
C ALA A 233 -13.29 -4.52 2.36
N MET A 234 -12.02 -4.93 2.40
CA MET A 234 -11.51 -5.91 3.38
C MET A 234 -11.61 -5.36 4.81
N HIS A 235 -11.24 -4.10 5.03
CA HIS A 235 -11.38 -3.43 6.32
C HIS A 235 -12.86 -3.31 6.74
N ASN A 236 -13.74 -3.01 5.80
CA ASN A 236 -15.17 -2.85 6.03
C ASN A 236 -15.97 -4.10 5.66
N ALA A 237 -15.37 -5.29 5.77
CA ALA A 237 -15.98 -6.55 5.31
C ALA A 237 -17.32 -6.84 5.99
N TRP A 238 -17.52 -6.32 7.20
CA TRP A 238 -18.79 -6.37 7.94
C TRP A 238 -19.99 -5.85 7.13
N ARG A 239 -19.79 -4.90 6.19
CA ARG A 239 -20.87 -4.40 5.32
C ARG A 239 -21.46 -5.46 4.39
N PHE A 240 -20.74 -6.55 4.15
CA PHE A 240 -21.15 -7.65 3.30
C PHE A 240 -21.73 -8.83 4.09
N VAL A 241 -21.75 -8.75 5.43
CA VAL A 241 -22.30 -9.78 6.32
C VAL A 241 -23.76 -9.44 6.62
N LYS A 242 -24.63 -10.44 6.46
CA LYS A 242 -26.07 -10.29 6.70
C LYS A 242 -26.45 -10.53 8.16
N ASP A 243 -25.78 -11.49 8.82
CA ASP A 243 -26.02 -11.77 10.23
C ASP A 243 -25.52 -10.61 11.10
N GLU A 244 -26.35 -10.15 12.02
CA GLU A 244 -26.09 -8.96 12.82
C GLU A 244 -24.95 -9.18 13.82
N ALA A 245 -24.90 -10.36 14.45
CA ALA A 245 -23.89 -10.68 15.46
C ALA A 245 -22.50 -10.84 14.80
N GLU A 246 -22.43 -11.57 13.68
CA GLU A 246 -21.20 -11.70 12.90
C GLU A 246 -20.75 -10.35 12.34
N ARG A 247 -21.69 -9.50 11.91
CA ARG A 247 -21.38 -8.16 11.42
C ARG A 247 -20.72 -7.31 12.49
N GLU A 248 -21.30 -7.23 13.69
CA GLU A 248 -20.72 -6.42 14.76
C GLU A 248 -19.37 -6.99 15.23
N ARG A 249 -19.22 -8.32 15.36
CA ARG A 249 -17.92 -8.92 15.71
C ARG A 249 -16.85 -8.65 14.64
N LEU A 250 -17.20 -8.71 13.35
CA LEU A 250 -16.25 -8.42 12.26
C LEU A 250 -15.89 -6.93 12.19
N LYS A 251 -16.80 -6.05 12.59
CA LYS A 251 -16.56 -4.61 12.73
C LYS A 251 -15.59 -4.31 13.87
N GLU A 252 -15.72 -5.01 15.00
CA GLU A 252 -14.75 -4.98 16.11
C GLU A 252 -13.38 -5.53 15.67
N ALA A 253 -13.35 -6.62 14.89
CA ALA A 253 -12.15 -7.19 14.28
C ALA A 253 -11.50 -6.29 13.21
N LYS A 254 -12.15 -5.17 12.87
CA LYS A 254 -11.75 -4.26 11.79
C LYS A 254 -11.72 -4.95 10.41
N GLY A 255 -12.58 -5.93 10.16
CA GLY A 255 -12.75 -6.60 8.87
C GLY A 255 -11.95 -7.90 8.75
N ILE A 256 -11.58 -8.25 7.51
CA ILE A 256 -10.80 -9.45 7.20
C ILE A 256 -9.31 -9.12 7.06
N GLY A 257 -8.48 -9.93 7.72
CA GLY A 257 -7.04 -9.70 7.83
C GLY A 257 -6.70 -8.44 8.63
N THR A 258 -5.42 -8.28 8.95
CA THR A 258 -4.89 -7.08 9.63
C THR A 258 -4.28 -6.10 8.62
N PRO A 259 -4.14 -4.81 8.94
CA PRO A 259 -3.48 -3.83 8.06
C PRO A 259 -2.10 -4.29 7.56
N ALA A 260 -1.34 -5.02 8.39
CA ALA A 260 -0.03 -5.57 8.05
C ALA A 260 -0.04 -6.75 7.07
N THR A 261 -1.21 -7.36 6.79
CA THR A 261 -1.31 -8.59 5.99
C THR A 261 -2.10 -8.42 4.69
N ARG A 262 -2.99 -7.42 4.61
CA ARG A 262 -3.90 -7.22 3.46
C ARG A 262 -3.16 -6.98 2.14
N ASP A 263 -2.09 -6.20 2.16
CA ASP A 263 -1.26 -5.96 0.97
C ASP A 263 -0.59 -7.25 0.48
N SER A 264 -0.06 -8.07 1.40
CA SER A 264 0.59 -9.34 1.09
C SER A 264 -0.40 -10.38 0.53
N ILE A 265 -1.64 -10.40 1.03
CA ILE A 265 -2.73 -11.23 0.51
C ILE A 265 -3.04 -10.83 -0.93
N LEU A 266 -3.17 -9.53 -1.20
CA LEU A 266 -3.47 -9.02 -2.54
C LEU A 266 -2.33 -9.32 -3.53
N GLU A 267 -1.08 -9.14 -3.11
CA GLU A 267 0.09 -9.58 -3.87
C GLU A 267 0.11 -11.09 -4.11
N GLY A 268 -0.33 -11.87 -3.12
CA GLY A 268 -0.53 -13.32 -3.23
C GLY A 268 -1.51 -13.68 -4.35
N LEU A 269 -2.71 -13.08 -4.34
CA LEU A 269 -3.75 -13.31 -5.35
C LEU A 269 -3.27 -12.95 -6.76
N LYS A 270 -2.57 -11.82 -6.92
CA LYS A 270 -1.97 -11.42 -8.21
C LYS A 270 -0.90 -12.41 -8.66
N ARG A 271 0.02 -12.79 -7.76
CA ARG A 271 1.09 -13.76 -8.05
C ARG A 271 0.58 -15.14 -8.41
N GLN A 272 -0.55 -15.54 -7.81
CA GLN A 272 -1.26 -16.76 -8.14
C GLN A 272 -2.08 -16.64 -9.43
N GLY A 273 -2.12 -15.48 -10.08
CA GLY A 273 -2.86 -15.27 -11.31
C GLY A 273 -4.38 -15.28 -11.11
N MET A 274 -4.85 -14.99 -9.89
CA MET A 274 -6.27 -14.86 -9.58
C MET A 274 -6.79 -13.47 -9.95
N LEU A 275 -5.95 -12.44 -9.77
CA LEU A 275 -6.27 -11.06 -10.10
C LEU A 275 -5.22 -10.50 -11.05
N VAL A 276 -5.67 -9.66 -11.98
CA VAL A 276 -4.80 -8.85 -12.85
C VAL A 276 -5.17 -7.38 -12.74
N LEU A 277 -4.21 -6.50 -13.03
CA LEU A 277 -4.44 -5.06 -13.11
C LEU A 277 -4.73 -4.67 -14.56
N GLU A 278 -5.91 -4.11 -14.79
CA GLU A 278 -6.27 -3.43 -16.02
C GLU A 278 -6.34 -1.93 -15.75
N LYS A 279 -5.34 -1.18 -16.25
CA LYS A 279 -5.07 0.20 -15.83
C LYS A 279 -4.86 0.25 -14.31
N LYS A 280 -5.79 0.84 -13.56
CA LYS A 280 -5.77 0.91 -12.08
C LYS A 280 -6.74 -0.06 -11.40
N ASN A 281 -7.54 -0.79 -12.18
CA ASN A 281 -8.60 -1.64 -11.66
C ASN A 281 -8.14 -3.09 -11.54
N LEU A 282 -8.55 -3.76 -10.47
CA LEU A 282 -8.43 -5.19 -10.29
C LEU A 282 -9.52 -5.92 -11.07
N VAL A 283 -9.11 -6.92 -11.83
CA VAL A 283 -10.00 -7.76 -12.63
C VAL A 283 -9.71 -9.23 -12.29
N PRO A 284 -10.73 -10.04 -11.96
CA PRO A 284 -10.54 -11.47 -11.75
C PRO A 284 -10.26 -12.17 -13.08
N THR A 285 -9.37 -13.15 -13.05
CA THR A 285 -9.11 -14.02 -14.19
C THR A 285 -10.17 -15.11 -14.31
N ASP A 286 -10.22 -15.80 -15.45
CA ASP A 286 -11.12 -16.95 -15.63
C ASP A 286 -10.85 -18.05 -14.59
N LEU A 287 -9.58 -18.24 -14.20
CA LEU A 287 -9.18 -19.15 -13.12
C LEU A 287 -9.83 -18.75 -11.79
N ALA A 288 -9.79 -17.47 -11.43
CA ALA A 288 -10.39 -16.97 -10.19
C ALA A 288 -11.91 -17.11 -10.21
N LEU A 289 -12.56 -16.75 -11.32
CA LEU A 289 -14.02 -16.87 -11.44
C LEU A 289 -14.48 -18.32 -11.37
N TRP A 290 -13.73 -19.24 -12.01
CA TRP A 290 -14.02 -20.66 -11.92
C TRP A 290 -13.83 -21.20 -10.49
N LEU A 291 -12.70 -20.88 -9.84
CA LEU A 291 -12.44 -21.30 -8.46
C LEU A 291 -13.50 -20.75 -7.51
N TYR A 292 -13.87 -19.47 -7.67
CA TYR A 292 -14.90 -18.84 -6.86
C TYR A 292 -16.26 -19.56 -7.00
N LYS A 293 -16.69 -19.88 -8.24
CA LYS A 293 -17.93 -20.64 -8.47
C LYS A 293 -17.89 -22.03 -7.83
N LEU A 294 -16.78 -22.75 -8.00
CA LEU A 294 -16.57 -24.06 -7.37
C LEU A 294 -16.70 -23.95 -5.84
N LEU A 295 -16.07 -22.95 -5.23
CA LEU A 295 -16.16 -22.71 -3.79
C LEU A 295 -17.58 -22.31 -3.36
N CYS A 296 -18.28 -21.46 -4.11
CA CYS A 296 -19.68 -21.13 -3.81
C CYS A 296 -20.58 -22.37 -3.78
N GLU A 297 -20.37 -23.32 -4.70
CA GLU A 297 -21.20 -24.53 -4.82
C GLU A 297 -20.81 -25.60 -3.80
N SER A 298 -19.50 -25.82 -3.58
CA SER A 298 -18.98 -26.98 -2.85
C SER A 298 -18.48 -26.65 -1.42
N ALA A 299 -18.14 -25.39 -1.18
CA ALA A 299 -17.54 -24.92 0.08
C ALA A 299 -17.90 -23.45 0.38
N PRO A 300 -19.20 -23.06 0.41
CA PRO A 300 -19.61 -21.66 0.49
C PRO A 300 -19.08 -20.93 1.72
N GLU A 301 -18.81 -21.67 2.80
CA GLU A 301 -18.21 -21.14 4.02
C GLU A 301 -16.80 -20.54 3.82
N LEU A 302 -16.06 -20.94 2.78
CA LEU A 302 -14.73 -20.40 2.48
C LEU A 302 -14.76 -19.06 1.74
N VAL A 303 -15.92 -18.67 1.22
CA VAL A 303 -16.14 -17.41 0.50
C VAL A 303 -17.11 -16.47 1.25
N ASP A 304 -17.49 -16.85 2.46
CA ASP A 304 -18.33 -16.07 3.37
C ASP A 304 -17.45 -15.21 4.31
N PRO A 305 -17.51 -13.87 4.27
CA PRO A 305 -16.78 -13.03 5.20
C PRO A 305 -17.20 -13.23 6.67
N GLY A 306 -18.43 -13.71 6.93
CA GLY A 306 -18.90 -14.06 8.27
C GLY A 306 -18.10 -15.21 8.90
N ALA A 307 -17.48 -16.07 8.08
CA ALA A 307 -16.63 -17.15 8.59
C ALA A 307 -15.42 -16.64 9.38
N THR A 308 -14.88 -15.47 9.04
CA THR A 308 -13.84 -14.81 9.82
C THR A 308 -14.38 -14.38 11.19
N ALA A 309 -15.58 -13.80 11.26
CA ALA A 309 -16.18 -13.40 12.52
C ALA A 309 -16.37 -14.60 13.47
N ARG A 310 -16.82 -15.74 12.94
CA ARG A 310 -16.96 -16.99 13.70
C ARG A 310 -15.62 -17.53 14.21
N MET A 311 -14.56 -17.46 13.39
CA MET A 311 -13.21 -17.85 13.80
C MET A 311 -12.67 -16.95 14.90
N GLU A 312 -12.80 -15.64 14.73
CA GLU A 312 -12.38 -14.63 15.69
C GLU A 312 -13.09 -14.80 17.04
N ALA A 313 -14.40 -15.07 17.04
CA ALA A 313 -15.14 -15.39 18.26
C ALA A 313 -14.60 -16.65 18.97
N ARG A 314 -14.19 -17.68 18.22
CA ARG A 314 -13.55 -18.88 18.80
C ARG A 314 -12.19 -18.58 19.43
N LEU A 315 -11.42 -17.66 18.84
CA LEU A 315 -10.15 -17.23 19.43
C LEU A 315 -10.37 -16.40 20.70
N ASP A 316 -11.44 -15.62 20.76
CA ASP A 316 -11.84 -14.90 21.98
C ASP A 316 -12.22 -15.86 23.10
N ASP A 317 -12.91 -16.96 22.80
CA ASP A 317 -13.23 -18.00 23.79
C ASP A 317 -11.95 -18.55 24.45
N VAL A 318 -10.89 -18.76 23.67
CA VAL A 318 -9.58 -19.18 24.18
C VAL A 318 -8.97 -18.11 25.06
N LEU A 319 -9.01 -16.84 24.62
CA LEU A 319 -8.48 -15.71 25.39
C LEU A 319 -9.22 -15.52 26.73
N ALA A 320 -10.54 -15.73 26.73
CA ALA A 320 -11.39 -15.64 27.91
C ALA A 320 -11.30 -16.88 28.83
N GLY A 321 -10.68 -17.97 28.37
CA GLY A 321 -10.60 -19.25 29.07
C GLY A 321 -11.92 -20.03 29.07
N SER A 322 -12.89 -19.67 28.22
CA SER A 322 -14.15 -20.41 28.04
C SER A 322 -14.01 -21.59 27.07
N ALA A 323 -12.94 -21.62 26.27
CA ALA A 323 -12.56 -22.78 25.45
C ALA A 323 -11.06 -23.09 25.60
N ASP A 324 -10.74 -24.37 25.48
CA ASP A 324 -9.35 -24.83 25.42
C ASP A 324 -8.78 -24.72 23.99
N ALA A 325 -7.50 -24.37 23.88
CA ALA A 325 -6.86 -24.14 22.59
C ALA A 325 -6.79 -25.42 21.73
N ASP A 326 -6.49 -26.58 22.34
CA ASP A 326 -6.43 -27.85 21.61
C ASP A 326 -7.82 -28.25 21.11
N THR A 327 -8.88 -27.92 21.87
CA THR A 327 -10.27 -28.13 21.45
C THR A 327 -10.59 -27.30 20.19
N VAL A 328 -10.29 -26.00 20.21
CA VAL A 328 -10.54 -25.11 19.06
C VAL A 328 -9.73 -25.55 17.84
N ILE A 329 -8.47 -25.95 18.01
CA ILE A 329 -7.64 -26.48 16.92
C ILE A 329 -8.24 -27.78 16.35
N GLY A 330 -8.72 -28.68 17.21
CA GLY A 330 -9.40 -29.90 16.79
C GLY A 330 -10.62 -29.63 15.90
N GLU A 331 -11.47 -28.69 16.30
CA GLU A 331 -12.64 -28.28 15.51
C GLU A 331 -12.26 -27.71 14.13
N ILE A 332 -11.18 -26.91 14.07
CA ILE A 332 -10.66 -26.37 12.82
C ILE A 332 -10.15 -27.50 11.92
N ALA A 333 -9.43 -28.47 12.48
CA ALA A 333 -8.92 -29.62 11.75
C ALA A 333 -10.05 -30.51 11.21
N ASP A 334 -11.06 -30.80 12.02
CA ASP A 334 -12.24 -31.58 11.61
C ASP A 334 -13.01 -30.88 10.50
N ARG A 335 -13.22 -29.57 10.64
CA ARG A 335 -13.87 -28.75 9.60
C ARG A 335 -13.08 -28.76 8.30
N ALA A 336 -11.75 -28.62 8.37
CA ALA A 336 -10.88 -28.73 7.21
C ALA A 336 -10.95 -30.12 6.57
N GLY A 337 -10.96 -31.19 7.37
CA GLY A 337 -11.12 -32.56 6.88
C GLY A 337 -12.44 -32.76 6.12
N GLY A 338 -13.55 -32.25 6.66
CA GLY A 338 -14.85 -32.28 5.98
C GLY A 338 -14.86 -31.51 4.66
N LEU A 339 -14.20 -30.35 4.60
CA LEU A 339 -14.03 -29.57 3.37
C LEU A 339 -13.22 -30.32 2.31
N VAL A 340 -12.11 -30.94 2.72
CA VAL A 340 -11.25 -31.73 1.82
C VAL A 340 -12.02 -32.92 1.27
N ALA A 341 -12.78 -33.64 2.09
CA ALA A 341 -13.61 -34.75 1.64
C ALA A 341 -14.61 -34.31 0.57
N ARG A 342 -15.40 -33.26 0.84
CA ARG A 342 -16.37 -32.70 -0.13
C ARG A 342 -15.71 -32.27 -1.44
N LEU A 343 -14.60 -31.52 -1.36
CA LEU A 343 -13.91 -31.04 -2.56
C LEU A 343 -13.26 -32.18 -3.36
N SER A 344 -12.82 -33.25 -2.70
CA SER A 344 -12.23 -34.43 -3.37
C SER A 344 -13.25 -35.23 -4.18
N GLU A 345 -14.52 -35.23 -3.76
CA GLU A 345 -15.60 -35.86 -4.53
C GLU A 345 -15.95 -35.05 -5.80
N VAL A 346 -15.79 -33.74 -5.76
CA VAL A 346 -16.11 -32.82 -6.88
C VAL A 346 -14.92 -32.67 -7.86
N ALA A 347 -13.68 -32.78 -7.36
CA ALA A 347 -12.45 -32.60 -8.13
C ALA A 347 -12.26 -33.46 -9.40
N PRO A 348 -12.81 -34.69 -9.55
CA PRO A 348 -12.56 -35.50 -10.75
C PRO A 348 -13.25 -34.98 -12.02
N ALA A 349 -14.22 -34.06 -11.93
CA ALA A 349 -15.08 -33.75 -13.07
C ALA A 349 -14.62 -32.59 -13.96
N THR A 350 -13.89 -31.58 -13.46
CA THR A 350 -13.67 -30.34 -14.23
C THR A 350 -12.48 -29.52 -13.73
N SER A 351 -11.23 -29.91 -13.97
CA SER A 351 -10.12 -28.94 -13.86
C SER A 351 -9.86 -28.31 -15.24
N PRO A 352 -10.20 -27.03 -15.47
CA PRO A 352 -9.91 -26.38 -16.73
C PRO A 352 -8.41 -26.13 -16.86
N THR A 353 -7.86 -26.32 -18.06
CA THR A 353 -6.50 -25.92 -18.39
C THR A 353 -6.45 -24.41 -18.60
N PHE A 354 -6.17 -23.66 -17.52
CA PHE A 354 -6.01 -22.21 -17.61
C PHE A 354 -4.59 -21.83 -18.05
N LYS A 355 -4.50 -21.04 -19.13
CA LYS A 355 -3.23 -20.42 -19.55
C LYS A 355 -2.83 -19.37 -18.54
N ARG A 356 -1.70 -19.56 -17.86
CA ARG A 356 -1.15 -18.59 -16.91
C ARG A 356 0.01 -17.87 -17.57
N PRO A 357 0.12 -16.54 -17.52
CA PRO A 357 1.28 -15.84 -18.06
C PRO A 357 2.57 -16.20 -17.30
N PRO A 358 3.73 -16.26 -17.97
CA PRO A 358 5.01 -16.47 -17.32
C PRO A 358 5.37 -15.31 -16.39
N SER A 359 6.05 -15.58 -15.26
CA SER A 359 6.60 -14.51 -14.43
C SER A 359 7.68 -13.73 -15.20
N ALA A 360 7.90 -12.46 -14.86
CA ALA A 360 8.92 -11.62 -15.49
C ALA A 360 10.32 -12.26 -15.44
N ALA A 361 10.66 -12.91 -14.32
CA ALA A 361 11.92 -13.63 -14.16
C ALA A 361 12.02 -14.86 -15.08
N MET A 362 10.92 -15.61 -15.24
CA MET A 362 10.86 -16.76 -16.13
C MET A 362 10.99 -16.35 -17.61
N LEU A 363 10.29 -15.27 -18.00
CA LEU A 363 10.38 -14.65 -19.32
C LEU A 363 11.79 -14.12 -19.59
N ALA A 364 12.42 -13.46 -18.61
CA ALA A 364 13.80 -12.98 -18.72
C ALA A 364 14.78 -14.16 -18.89
N ALA A 365 14.64 -15.23 -18.10
CA ALA A 365 15.44 -16.43 -18.22
C ALA A 365 15.26 -17.10 -19.59
N ALA A 366 14.03 -17.16 -20.10
CA ALA A 366 13.72 -17.75 -21.40
C ALA A 366 14.32 -16.90 -22.54
N ARG A 367 14.21 -15.56 -22.48
CA ARG A 367 14.86 -14.65 -23.43
C ARG A 367 16.39 -14.80 -23.42
N ASN A 368 16.99 -14.94 -22.24
CA ASN A 368 18.44 -15.16 -22.10
C ASN A 368 18.86 -16.52 -22.68
N LYS A 369 18.09 -17.59 -22.44
CA LYS A 369 18.32 -18.90 -23.03
C LYS A 369 18.25 -18.85 -24.56
N ALA A 370 17.20 -18.24 -25.10
CA ALA A 370 17.00 -18.05 -26.54
C ALA A 370 18.18 -17.30 -27.18
N LYS A 371 18.64 -16.20 -26.55
CA LYS A 371 19.80 -15.44 -27.01
C LYS A 371 21.10 -16.26 -26.99
N ARG A 372 21.33 -17.06 -25.94
CA ARG A 372 22.54 -17.90 -25.82
C ARG A 372 22.57 -19.03 -26.85
N GLU A 373 21.41 -19.62 -27.13
CA GLU A 373 21.27 -20.77 -28.03
C GLU A 373 21.01 -20.35 -29.49
N GLY A 374 20.95 -19.05 -29.77
CA GLY A 374 20.66 -18.52 -31.11
C GLY A 374 19.25 -18.85 -31.61
N THR A 375 18.33 -19.20 -30.71
CA THR A 375 16.95 -19.58 -31.02
C THR A 375 15.98 -18.43 -30.76
N ARG A 376 14.79 -18.50 -31.36
CA ARG A 376 13.69 -17.58 -31.03
C ARG A 376 12.86 -18.15 -29.88
N LEU A 377 12.25 -17.26 -29.09
CA LEU A 377 11.29 -17.66 -28.07
C LEU A 377 10.10 -18.38 -28.75
N PRO A 378 9.62 -19.53 -28.23
CA PRO A 378 8.49 -20.22 -28.83
C PRO A 378 7.23 -19.37 -28.86
N ARG A 379 6.38 -19.59 -29.86
CA ARG A 379 5.12 -18.87 -30.01
C ARG A 379 4.23 -19.17 -28.80
N GLY A 380 3.72 -18.13 -28.15
CA GLY A 380 2.93 -18.24 -26.92
C GLY A 380 3.75 -18.37 -25.63
N ALA A 381 5.09 -18.53 -25.68
CA ALA A 381 5.93 -18.58 -24.47
C ALA A 381 5.96 -17.26 -23.68
N ALA A 382 5.47 -16.17 -24.26
CA ALA A 382 5.28 -14.90 -23.57
C ALA A 382 3.96 -14.81 -22.79
N ASP A 383 2.99 -15.65 -23.14
CA ASP A 383 1.62 -15.60 -22.63
C ASP A 383 1.24 -16.87 -21.86
N ASP A 384 2.06 -17.92 -21.98
CA ASP A 384 1.85 -19.23 -21.35
C ASP A 384 3.12 -19.69 -20.61
N ALA A 385 2.99 -19.78 -19.28
CA ALA A 385 4.00 -20.20 -18.34
C ALA A 385 4.48 -21.63 -18.58
N GLU A 386 3.62 -22.51 -19.08
CA GLU A 386 3.95 -23.91 -19.35
C GLU A 386 4.76 -24.05 -20.64
N ILE A 387 4.40 -23.29 -21.68
CA ILE A 387 5.22 -23.18 -22.90
C ILE A 387 6.60 -22.59 -22.55
N CYS A 388 6.63 -21.55 -21.71
CA CYS A 388 7.86 -20.92 -21.25
C CYS A 388 8.73 -21.88 -20.40
N ARG A 389 8.10 -22.64 -19.50
CA ARG A 389 8.78 -23.64 -18.65
C ARG A 389 9.32 -24.80 -19.47
N THR A 390 8.54 -25.31 -20.42
CA THR A 390 8.96 -26.35 -21.36
C THR A 390 10.17 -25.87 -22.18
N PHE A 391 10.14 -24.61 -22.65
CA PHE A 391 11.27 -24.01 -23.34
C PHE A 391 12.51 -23.88 -22.46
N LEU A 392 12.36 -23.50 -21.19
CA LEU A 392 13.48 -23.44 -20.24
C LEU A 392 14.08 -24.82 -19.97
N GLY A 393 13.26 -25.86 -20.01
CA GLY A 393 13.62 -27.23 -19.67
C GLY A 393 13.71 -27.45 -18.15
N PRO A 394 14.01 -28.67 -17.71
CA PRO A 394 14.19 -28.97 -16.29
C PRO A 394 15.24 -28.05 -15.70
N ARG A 395 14.95 -27.50 -14.52
CA ARG A 395 15.92 -26.71 -13.75
C ARG A 395 17.11 -27.63 -13.53
N ARG A 396 18.28 -27.31 -14.10
CA ARG A 396 19.51 -27.99 -13.69
C ARG A 396 19.57 -27.79 -12.18
N LEU A 397 19.37 -28.86 -11.41
CA LEU A 397 19.83 -28.91 -10.03
C LEU A 397 21.26 -28.39 -10.11
N ALA A 398 21.54 -27.29 -9.39
CA ALA A 398 22.91 -26.85 -9.25
C ALA A 398 23.70 -28.10 -8.89
N SER A 399 24.71 -28.45 -9.69
CA SER A 399 25.63 -29.51 -9.30
C SER A 399 26.02 -29.24 -7.86
N ALA A 400 25.86 -30.23 -6.97
CA ALA A 400 26.12 -30.05 -5.54
C ALA A 400 27.56 -29.53 -5.28
N GLY A 401 28.46 -29.69 -6.26
CA GLY A 401 29.81 -29.18 -6.22
C GLY A 401 30.01 -27.70 -6.62
N PRO A 402 31.10 -27.08 -6.15
CA PRO A 402 31.51 -25.74 -6.56
C PRO A 402 31.75 -25.62 -8.06
N SER A 403 31.50 -24.43 -8.63
CA SER A 403 31.81 -24.19 -10.05
C SER A 403 33.33 -24.24 -10.31
N GLU A 404 33.76 -24.61 -11.53
CA GLU A 404 35.18 -24.61 -11.92
C GLU A 404 35.88 -23.28 -11.61
N LYS A 405 35.20 -22.15 -11.84
CA LYS A 405 35.73 -20.81 -11.54
C LYS A 405 35.92 -20.58 -10.04
N GLN A 406 34.97 -21.04 -9.23
CA GLN A 406 35.03 -20.92 -7.77
C GLN A 406 36.17 -21.79 -7.22
N PHE A 407 36.34 -22.99 -7.76
CA PHE A 407 37.40 -23.92 -7.39
C PHE A 407 38.79 -23.43 -7.80
N ALA A 408 38.95 -22.94 -9.04
CA ALA A 408 40.20 -22.35 -9.51
C ALA A 408 40.60 -21.11 -8.68
N TYR A 409 39.63 -20.29 -8.29
CA TYR A 409 39.88 -19.16 -7.40
C TYR A 409 40.32 -19.60 -6.00
N ALA A 410 39.68 -20.61 -5.42
CA ALA A 410 40.06 -21.16 -4.13
C ALA A 410 41.45 -21.81 -4.14
N GLN A 411 41.83 -22.55 -5.19
CA GLN A 411 43.18 -23.11 -5.34
C GLN A 411 44.25 -22.01 -5.41
N LYS A 412 44.00 -20.97 -6.21
CA LYS A 412 44.91 -19.83 -6.30
C LYS A 412 45.05 -19.13 -4.94
N LEU A 413 43.94 -18.95 -4.23
CA LEU A 413 43.94 -18.33 -2.91
C LEU A 413 44.66 -19.20 -1.86
N SER A 414 44.55 -20.53 -1.94
CA SER A 414 45.24 -21.49 -1.07
C SER A 414 46.75 -21.40 -1.25
N GLN A 415 47.23 -21.39 -2.51
CA GLN A 415 48.64 -21.22 -2.84
C GLN A 415 49.20 -19.87 -2.36
N GLU A 416 48.44 -18.79 -2.50
CA GLU A 416 48.87 -17.44 -2.13
C GLU A 416 48.86 -17.18 -0.61
N THR A 417 47.99 -17.86 0.14
CA THR A 417 47.82 -17.65 1.59
C THR A 417 48.48 -18.73 2.45
N GLY A 418 48.91 -19.85 1.84
CA GLY A 418 49.42 -21.01 2.56
C GLY A 418 48.36 -21.76 3.38
N MET A 419 47.08 -21.34 3.33
CA MET A 419 45.98 -22.07 3.95
C MET A 419 45.60 -23.27 3.11
N ASP A 420 45.54 -24.42 3.75
CA ASP A 420 45.14 -25.66 3.09
C ASP A 420 43.65 -25.63 2.74
N LEU A 421 43.31 -26.20 1.58
CA LEU A 421 41.93 -26.22 1.07
C LEU A 421 41.25 -27.53 1.52
N PRO A 422 40.30 -27.50 2.48
CA PRO A 422 39.71 -28.72 3.04
C PRO A 422 38.97 -29.52 1.99
N GLU A 423 39.05 -30.86 2.07
CA GLU A 423 38.38 -31.76 1.12
C GLU A 423 36.86 -31.55 1.08
N ALA A 424 36.23 -31.28 2.22
CA ALA A 424 34.82 -30.92 2.31
C ALA A 424 34.46 -29.65 1.52
N ALA A 425 35.37 -28.67 1.44
CA ALA A 425 35.17 -27.46 0.65
C ALA A 425 35.31 -27.73 -0.86
N ARG A 426 36.03 -28.79 -1.26
CA ARG A 426 36.17 -29.17 -2.67
C ARG A 426 34.89 -29.75 -3.26
N LEU A 427 34.03 -30.32 -2.40
CA LEU A 427 32.83 -31.05 -2.80
C LEU A 427 31.53 -30.26 -2.62
N ASP A 428 31.54 -29.16 -1.86
CA ASP A 428 30.36 -28.34 -1.58
C ASP A 428 30.61 -26.85 -1.85
N ALA A 429 29.74 -26.25 -2.66
CA ALA A 429 29.89 -24.86 -3.09
C ALA A 429 29.77 -23.84 -1.94
N ALA A 430 28.97 -24.13 -0.90
CA ALA A 430 28.78 -23.23 0.23
C ALA A 430 29.98 -23.30 1.19
N ALA A 431 30.51 -24.49 1.43
CA ALA A 431 31.74 -24.72 2.18
C ALA A 431 32.95 -24.06 1.50
N LEU A 432 33.03 -24.12 0.17
CA LEU A 432 34.09 -23.43 -0.57
C LEU A 432 34.01 -21.91 -0.44
N SER A 433 32.81 -21.33 -0.52
CA SER A 433 32.63 -19.88 -0.32
C SER A 433 33.02 -19.45 1.09
N LYS A 434 32.60 -20.17 2.13
CA LYS A 434 32.98 -19.88 3.53
C LYS A 434 34.49 -19.94 3.73
N TRP A 435 35.15 -20.92 3.13
CA TRP A 435 36.61 -21.01 3.19
C TRP A 435 37.29 -19.86 2.44
N ILE A 436 36.79 -19.46 1.26
CA ILE A 436 37.31 -18.32 0.49
C ILE A 436 37.25 -17.03 1.33
N ASP A 437 36.14 -16.78 2.02
CA ASP A 437 35.97 -15.58 2.84
C ASP A 437 36.92 -15.58 4.06
N ALA A 438 37.10 -16.74 4.70
CA ALA A 438 38.06 -16.92 5.79
C ALA A 438 39.50 -16.74 5.31
N ALA A 439 39.85 -17.31 4.16
CA ALA A 439 41.19 -17.22 3.58
C ALA A 439 41.54 -15.79 3.13
N ARG A 440 40.56 -15.02 2.64
CA ARG A 440 40.73 -13.59 2.33
C ARG A 440 41.00 -12.75 3.58
N SER A 441 40.28 -13.06 4.66
CA SER A 441 40.42 -12.39 5.95
C SER A 441 41.79 -12.68 6.59
N ALA A 442 42.24 -13.94 6.57
CA ALA A 442 43.51 -14.35 7.19
C ALA A 442 44.74 -14.01 6.32
N GLY A 443 44.62 -14.00 4.99
CA GLY A 443 45.71 -13.63 4.07
C GLY A 443 45.93 -12.12 3.91
N GLY A 444 45.22 -11.27 4.65
CA GLY A 444 45.33 -9.82 4.54
C GLY A 444 44.87 -9.24 3.20
N LYS A 445 44.13 -10.01 2.38
CA LYS A 445 43.59 -9.56 1.09
C LYS A 445 42.43 -8.56 1.22
N ASP A 446 41.85 -8.46 2.41
CA ASP A 446 40.92 -7.37 2.75
C ASP A 446 41.63 -6.14 3.31
N LEU A 447 42.98 -6.10 3.29
CA LEU A 447 43.77 -4.89 3.53
C LEU A 447 44.15 -4.20 2.22
N ALA A 448 44.41 -2.91 2.30
CA ALA A 448 44.88 -2.09 1.20
C ALA A 448 46.15 -2.70 0.58
N SER A 449 46.19 -2.78 -0.76
CA SER A 449 47.39 -3.23 -1.48
C SER A 449 48.58 -2.30 -1.23
N PRO A 450 49.84 -2.75 -1.42
CA PRO A 450 51.04 -1.92 -1.21
C PRO A 450 50.97 -0.59 -1.96
N LYS A 451 50.52 -0.61 -3.22
CA LYS A 451 50.33 0.61 -4.04
C LYS A 451 49.26 1.55 -3.47
N GLN A 452 48.17 1.02 -2.95
CA GLN A 452 47.14 1.85 -2.31
C GLN A 452 47.68 2.49 -1.03
N ARG A 453 48.45 1.76 -0.22
CA ARG A 453 49.07 2.30 1.00
C ARG A 453 50.07 3.41 0.69
N GLU A 454 50.89 3.23 -0.35
CA GLU A 454 51.85 4.24 -0.82
C GLU A 454 51.15 5.54 -1.24
N TRP A 455 50.07 5.43 -2.03
CA TRP A 455 49.27 6.58 -2.43
C TRP A 455 48.55 7.26 -1.26
N ILE A 456 48.03 6.47 -0.31
CA ILE A 456 47.39 7.01 0.89
C ILE A 456 48.42 7.75 1.74
N ALA A 457 49.61 7.18 1.97
CA ALA A 457 50.68 7.82 2.73
C ALA A 457 51.11 9.15 2.09
N LYS A 458 51.23 9.18 0.76
CA LYS A 458 51.53 10.42 0.02
C LYS A 458 50.44 11.48 0.21
N LEU A 459 49.17 11.11 0.02
CA LEU A 459 48.05 12.05 0.14
C LEU A 459 47.83 12.54 1.58
N VAL A 460 48.07 11.69 2.58
CA VAL A 460 48.04 12.10 3.99
C VAL A 460 49.19 13.05 4.31
N GLY A 461 50.39 12.80 3.76
CA GLY A 461 51.52 13.73 3.83
C GLY A 461 51.26 15.08 3.14
N GLU A 462 50.43 15.10 2.10
CA GLU A 462 49.93 16.31 1.41
C GLU A 462 48.74 16.99 2.15
N GLY A 463 48.37 16.52 3.34
CA GLY A 463 47.36 17.15 4.21
C GLY A 463 45.95 16.54 4.19
N ALA A 464 45.74 15.39 3.54
CA ALA A 464 44.47 14.68 3.58
C ALA A 464 44.23 13.96 4.93
N LYS A 465 42.99 13.98 5.44
CA LYS A 465 42.63 13.28 6.69
C LYS A 465 42.80 11.75 6.51
N PRO A 466 43.60 11.06 7.34
CA PRO A 466 43.92 9.64 7.13
C PRO A 466 42.67 8.73 7.20
N PRO A 467 42.63 7.66 6.39
CA PRO A 467 41.56 6.67 6.46
C PRO A 467 41.67 5.78 7.71
N ARG A 468 40.58 5.10 8.06
CA ARG A 468 40.53 4.20 9.21
C ARG A 468 41.58 3.09 9.05
N GLY A 469 42.34 2.83 10.13
CA GLY A 469 43.39 1.81 10.13
C GLY A 469 44.75 2.24 9.56
N TYR A 470 44.94 3.53 9.21
CA TYR A 470 46.25 4.07 8.84
C TYR A 470 47.20 4.10 10.05
N PRO A 471 48.51 3.78 9.90
CA PRO A 471 49.19 3.39 8.65
C PRO A 471 49.12 1.88 8.34
N ASP A 472 48.90 1.03 9.34
CA ASP A 472 49.32 -0.38 9.24
C ASP A 472 48.23 -1.36 8.80
N ARG A 473 46.96 -1.06 9.12
CA ARG A 473 45.81 -1.97 8.92
C ARG A 473 44.65 -1.28 8.21
N ILE A 474 44.95 -0.59 7.12
CA ILE A 474 43.93 0.04 6.26
C ILE A 474 43.19 -1.07 5.51
N GLY A 475 41.86 -1.13 5.64
CA GLY A 475 41.02 -2.07 4.88
C GLY A 475 40.98 -1.73 3.38
N ALA A 476 40.81 -2.72 2.50
CA ALA A 476 40.76 -2.54 1.05
C ALA A 476 39.57 -1.66 0.61
N SER A 477 38.43 -1.80 1.29
CA SER A 477 37.24 -0.94 1.07
C SER A 477 37.50 0.50 1.51
N ASP A 478 38.08 0.71 2.69
CA ASP A 478 38.42 2.03 3.22
C ASP A 478 39.48 2.73 2.36
N ALA A 479 40.48 1.98 1.89
CA ALA A 479 41.49 2.48 0.97
C ALA A 479 40.90 2.89 -0.38
N ARG A 480 39.99 2.10 -0.94
CA ARG A 480 39.32 2.43 -2.20
C ARG A 480 38.44 3.67 -2.06
N ALA A 481 37.61 3.74 -1.02
CA ALA A 481 36.77 4.90 -0.76
C ALA A 481 37.59 6.19 -0.53
N PHE A 482 38.73 6.09 0.17
CA PHE A 482 39.65 7.21 0.38
C PHE A 482 40.27 7.69 -0.94
N LEU A 483 40.80 6.78 -1.75
CA LEU A 483 41.45 7.12 -3.02
C LEU A 483 40.43 7.64 -4.05
N ASP A 484 39.25 7.03 -4.15
CA ASP A 484 38.18 7.51 -5.04
C ASP A 484 37.75 8.93 -4.68
N LYS A 485 37.65 9.25 -3.37
CA LYS A 485 37.35 10.62 -2.91
C LYS A 485 38.49 11.61 -3.20
N ALA A 486 39.74 11.18 -3.04
CA ALA A 486 40.91 12.02 -3.26
C ALA A 486 41.15 12.32 -4.75
N PHE A 487 40.97 11.32 -5.62
CA PHE A 487 41.14 11.47 -7.07
C PHE A 487 39.90 12.04 -7.76
N GLY A 488 38.69 11.74 -7.26
CA GLY A 488 37.44 12.33 -7.77
C GLY A 488 37.40 13.85 -7.58
N LYS A 489 37.96 14.39 -6.48
CA LYS A 489 38.11 15.84 -6.29
C LYS A 489 39.12 16.51 -7.22
N LYS A 490 40.11 15.76 -7.73
CA LYS A 490 41.12 16.29 -8.68
C LYS A 490 40.58 16.38 -10.11
N ALA A 491 39.59 15.56 -10.47
CA ALA A 491 38.90 15.66 -11.77
C ALA A 491 37.90 16.82 -11.85
N ALA A 492 37.32 17.26 -10.73
CA ALA A 492 36.40 18.41 -10.67
C ALA A 492 37.09 19.78 -10.56
N ARG A 493 38.42 19.83 -10.49
CA ARG A 493 39.23 21.06 -10.33
C ARG A 493 40.22 21.29 -11.49
N ARG A 494 40.11 20.53 -12.58
CA ARG A 494 40.89 20.74 -13.81
C ARG A 494 40.00 21.19 -14.94
#